data_AF-A0A5B9EA57-F1
#
_entry.id   AF-A0A5B9EA57-F1
#
_cell.length_a   1.000
_cell.length_b   1.000
_cell.length_c   1.000
_cell.angle_alpha   90.00
_cell.angle_beta   90.00
_cell.angle_gamma   90.00
#
_symmetry.space_group_name_H-M   'P 1'
#
loop_
_entity.id
_entity.type
_entity.pdbx_description
1 polymer ?
#
loop_
_entity_poly.entity_id
_entity_poly.type
_entity_poly.pdbx_seq_one_letter_code
_entity_poly.pdbx_strand_id
1 'polypeptide(L)'
;MSTLRKPYAVRGDADDPLIQRKWPYPERMSRSPFERDRDRVVGSRAFRRLAGKTQVFSTRTSDHFRSRLTHSIEVAQIAREVASALGLNVELAETLALVHDIGHPPYGHTGERALDECLQPHGLRFDHNLQALRTVERFEQRYAAHRGLNLTLGVREGIIKHSRDYPADKYPKLAEYFLGQRPPLEAQIIDLVDEVAYLTADLDDGVESKILEVGELCEHLTIFRELYEFVHRRHPGVEQKYLFHEALQWMQHRLTDDVINNVTRQIEELGIETLEQIREYPYRIAVFSPEIEAIRLEEKRYLYEALYTCGPLDVERKHGVIVIKSLFNYWVKNPSQLPSNYYGDLETEGVPRTVADYIAGMTDSYILDQYGALVTKL
;
A
#
# COMPACT_ATOMS: atom_id res chain seq x y z
N MET A 1 24.86 12.34 1.38
CA MET A 1 24.82 13.58 2.18
C MET A 1 23.49 13.58 2.92
N SER A 2 23.48 13.60 4.25
CA SER A 2 22.22 13.78 4.99
C SER A 2 21.75 15.21 4.70
N THR A 3 20.72 15.34 3.88
CA THR A 3 19.96 16.58 3.72
C THR A 3 19.42 16.93 5.11
N LEU A 4 19.69 18.15 5.58
CA LEU A 4 19.10 18.66 6.81
C LEU A 4 17.58 18.62 6.66
N ARG A 5 16.90 17.89 7.55
CA ARG A 5 15.43 17.83 7.60
C ARG A 5 14.87 19.23 7.83
N LYS A 6 13.77 19.55 7.14
CA LYS A 6 13.04 20.80 7.31
C LYS A 6 12.29 20.81 8.65
N PRO A 7 11.98 21.97 9.24
CA PRO A 7 11.36 22.01 10.57
C PRO A 7 9.93 21.44 10.61
N TYR A 8 9.26 21.35 9.47
CA TYR A 8 7.98 20.67 9.31
C TYR A 8 8.06 19.15 9.17
N ALA A 9 9.26 18.58 9.01
CA ALA A 9 9.47 17.15 8.90
C ALA A 9 9.45 16.47 10.28
N VAL A 10 9.15 15.17 10.30
CA VAL A 10 9.30 14.36 11.52
C VAL A 10 10.77 14.29 11.91
N ARG A 11 11.10 14.67 13.14
CA ARG A 11 12.51 14.74 13.57
C ARG A 11 13.08 13.36 13.87
N GLY A 12 12.35 12.49 14.53
CA GLY A 12 12.80 11.17 14.93
C GLY A 12 13.98 11.17 15.91
N ASP A 13 14.13 12.24 16.69
CA ASP A 13 15.10 12.36 17.80
C ASP A 13 14.49 11.86 19.12
N ALA A 14 15.28 11.91 20.21
CA ALA A 14 14.90 11.29 21.49
C ALA A 14 13.64 11.89 22.14
N ASP A 15 13.31 13.14 21.82
CA ASP A 15 12.17 13.86 22.38
C ASP A 15 10.93 13.81 21.47
N ASP A 16 11.05 13.22 20.27
CA ASP A 16 9.94 13.10 19.32
C ASP A 16 8.91 12.04 19.82
N PRO A 17 7.66 12.42 20.12
CA PRO A 17 6.65 11.45 20.58
C PRO A 17 6.39 10.34 19.54
N LEU A 18 6.68 10.58 18.26
CA LEU A 18 6.48 9.59 17.20
C LEU A 18 7.48 8.44 17.26
N ILE A 19 8.59 8.54 18.01
CA ILE A 19 9.52 7.41 18.18
C ILE A 19 9.09 6.43 19.28
N GLN A 20 8.03 6.75 20.03
CA GLN A 20 7.54 5.92 21.12
C GLN A 20 7.05 4.55 20.65
N ARG A 21 7.23 3.53 21.50
CA ARG A 21 6.88 2.13 21.24
C ARG A 21 6.01 1.59 22.37
N LYS A 22 5.18 0.58 22.07
CA LYS A 22 4.33 -0.09 23.07
C LYS A 22 5.16 -0.88 24.09
N TRP A 23 6.25 -1.49 23.65
CA TRP A 23 7.14 -2.28 24.51
C TRP A 23 8.52 -1.63 24.61
N PRO A 24 9.13 -1.60 25.81
CA PRO A 24 10.49 -1.11 25.98
C PRO A 24 11.48 -1.86 25.08
N TYR A 25 12.44 -1.13 24.53
CA TYR A 25 13.49 -1.70 23.69
C TYR A 25 14.82 -1.02 23.99
N PRO A 26 15.92 -1.77 24.21
CA PRO A 26 17.23 -1.17 24.46
C PRO A 26 17.72 -0.46 23.21
N GLU A 27 17.88 0.86 23.28
CA GLU A 27 18.32 1.64 22.15
C GLU A 27 19.79 1.36 21.79
N ARG A 28 20.05 1.12 20.50
CA ARG A 28 21.41 1.01 19.93
C ARG A 28 21.71 2.23 19.06
N MET A 29 22.67 3.05 19.45
CA MET A 29 22.94 4.36 18.84
C MET A 29 23.25 4.35 17.33
N SER A 30 23.49 3.20 16.70
CA SER A 30 23.92 3.09 15.31
C SER A 30 22.83 3.25 14.25
N ARG A 31 21.55 3.29 14.62
CA ARG A 31 20.40 3.42 13.67
C ARG A 31 19.30 4.26 14.29
N SER A 32 18.67 5.09 13.47
CA SER A 32 17.47 5.85 13.84
C SER A 32 16.30 4.91 14.19
N PRO A 33 15.30 5.38 14.96
CA PRO A 33 14.12 4.58 15.27
C PRO A 33 13.37 4.07 14.04
N PHE A 34 13.30 4.87 12.96
CA PHE A 34 12.60 4.51 11.73
C PHE A 34 13.39 3.54 10.84
N GLU A 35 14.73 3.66 10.75
CA GLU A 35 15.54 2.61 10.08
C GLU A 35 15.37 1.24 10.73
N ARG A 36 15.26 1.22 12.06
CA ARG A 36 14.98 -0.03 12.78
C ARG A 36 13.60 -0.56 12.43
N ASP A 37 12.60 0.30 12.30
CA ASP A 37 11.25 -0.13 11.90
C ASP A 37 11.25 -0.71 10.49
N ARG A 38 11.93 -0.06 9.55
CA ARG A 38 12.19 -0.60 8.21
C ARG A 38 12.77 -2.01 8.29
N ASP A 39 13.84 -2.21 9.06
CA ASP A 39 14.50 -3.51 9.19
C ASP A 39 13.53 -4.57 9.76
N ARG A 40 12.65 -4.18 10.71
CA ARG A 40 11.64 -5.08 11.28
C ARG A 40 10.56 -5.44 10.26
N VAL A 41 10.09 -4.47 9.48
CA VAL A 41 9.11 -4.66 8.40
C VAL A 41 9.68 -5.58 7.34
N VAL A 42 10.84 -5.25 6.76
CA VAL A 42 11.51 -6.04 5.71
C VAL A 42 11.79 -7.46 6.18
N GLY A 43 12.20 -7.62 7.44
CA GLY A 43 12.46 -8.95 7.99
C GLY A 43 11.19 -9.80 8.18
N SER A 44 10.00 -9.20 8.31
CA SER A 44 8.77 -9.86 8.78
C SER A 44 8.28 -11.02 7.91
N ARG A 45 7.39 -11.86 8.42
CA ARG A 45 6.72 -12.88 7.58
C ARG A 45 5.68 -12.24 6.67
N ALA A 46 4.94 -11.24 7.16
CA ALA A 46 3.95 -10.49 6.42
C ALA A 46 4.54 -9.83 5.17
N PHE A 47 5.68 -9.14 5.29
CA PHE A 47 6.36 -8.54 4.16
C PHE A 47 6.82 -9.59 3.14
N ARG A 48 7.37 -10.73 3.60
CA ARG A 48 7.72 -11.85 2.70
C ARG A 48 6.52 -12.44 1.96
N ARG A 49 5.33 -12.44 2.57
CA ARG A 49 4.11 -12.93 1.92
C ARG A 49 3.65 -12.04 0.77
N LEU A 50 4.07 -10.77 0.73
CA LEU A 50 3.78 -9.89 -0.42
C LEU A 50 4.33 -10.47 -1.73
N ALA A 51 5.41 -11.26 -1.70
CA ALA A 51 5.94 -11.95 -2.89
C ALA A 51 4.97 -13.00 -3.46
N GLY A 52 4.09 -13.54 -2.62
CA GLY A 52 3.06 -14.52 -3.01
C GLY A 52 1.66 -13.91 -3.11
N LYS A 53 1.56 -12.58 -3.17
CA LYS A 53 0.31 -11.85 -3.37
C LYS A 53 0.40 -11.03 -4.65
N THR A 54 -0.59 -11.18 -5.50
CA THR A 54 -0.65 -10.51 -6.79
C THR A 54 -1.02 -9.04 -6.62
N GLN A 55 -0.46 -8.20 -7.48
CA GLN A 55 -0.87 -6.80 -7.59
C GLN A 55 -2.13 -6.72 -8.46
N VAL A 56 -1.98 -6.97 -9.78
CA VAL A 56 -3.07 -6.99 -10.76
C VAL A 56 -3.23 -8.38 -11.39
N PHE A 57 -2.13 -8.95 -11.87
CA PHE A 57 -2.13 -10.21 -12.62
C PHE A 57 -1.83 -11.41 -11.72
N SER A 58 -2.52 -12.53 -11.92
CA SER A 58 -2.12 -13.77 -11.26
C SER A 58 -0.78 -14.29 -11.80
N THR A 59 -0.02 -15.00 -10.94
CA THR A 59 1.28 -15.59 -11.29
C THR A 59 1.21 -16.66 -12.39
N ARG A 60 0.02 -16.95 -12.94
CA ARG A 60 -0.16 -17.93 -14.01
C ARG A 60 0.19 -17.39 -15.40
N THR A 61 0.43 -16.08 -15.51
CA THR A 61 0.49 -15.40 -16.81
C THR A 61 1.91 -14.96 -17.19
N SER A 62 2.77 -14.58 -16.23
CA SER A 62 4.19 -14.28 -16.45
C SER A 62 4.96 -14.30 -15.12
N ASP A 63 6.22 -14.75 -15.16
CA ASP A 63 7.15 -14.67 -14.02
C ASP A 63 7.67 -13.23 -13.79
N HIS A 64 7.42 -12.31 -14.73
CA HIS A 64 7.88 -10.92 -14.69
C HIS A 64 6.83 -9.94 -14.14
N PHE A 65 5.58 -10.38 -13.93
CA PHE A 65 4.53 -9.50 -13.40
C PHE A 65 4.76 -9.14 -11.95
N ARG A 66 4.33 -7.92 -11.61
CA ARG A 66 4.55 -7.37 -10.29
C ARG A 66 3.75 -8.14 -9.24
N SER A 67 4.47 -8.54 -8.20
CA SER A 67 3.87 -8.91 -6.92
C SER A 67 3.66 -7.65 -6.09
N ARG A 68 2.89 -7.75 -4.99
CA ARG A 68 2.81 -6.66 -4.01
C ARG A 68 4.17 -6.30 -3.41
N LEU A 69 5.12 -7.25 -3.38
CA LEU A 69 6.46 -7.00 -2.87
C LEU A 69 7.25 -6.08 -3.81
N THR A 70 7.25 -6.38 -5.11
CA THR A 70 7.95 -5.55 -6.11
C THR A 70 7.31 -4.17 -6.20
N HIS A 71 5.98 -4.10 -6.19
CA HIS A 71 5.23 -2.84 -6.09
C HIS A 71 5.66 -2.02 -4.85
N SER A 72 5.63 -2.62 -3.66
CA SER A 72 6.04 -1.93 -2.43
C SER A 72 7.49 -1.43 -2.46
N ILE A 73 8.38 -2.11 -3.18
CA ILE A 73 9.78 -1.67 -3.37
C ILE A 73 9.85 -0.46 -4.31
N GLU A 74 9.07 -0.45 -5.41
CA GLU A 74 8.97 0.69 -6.32
C GLU A 74 8.39 1.92 -5.61
N VAL A 75 7.28 1.75 -4.87
CA VAL A 75 6.70 2.81 -4.03
C VAL A 75 7.73 3.34 -3.03
N ALA A 76 8.52 2.47 -2.40
CA ALA A 76 9.56 2.90 -1.47
C ALA A 76 10.70 3.69 -2.15
N GLN A 77 11.05 3.40 -3.40
CA GLN A 77 12.03 4.18 -4.15
C GLN A 77 11.52 5.60 -4.42
N ILE A 78 10.28 5.72 -4.92
CA ILE A 78 9.64 7.01 -5.21
C ILE A 78 9.43 7.80 -3.91
N ALA A 79 8.96 7.15 -2.83
CA ALA A 79 8.80 7.79 -1.52
C ALA A 79 10.10 8.42 -1.00
N ARG A 80 11.24 7.73 -1.18
CA ARG A 80 12.54 8.26 -0.76
C ARG A 80 12.98 9.47 -1.57
N GLU A 81 12.74 9.44 -2.87
CA GLU A 81 13.03 10.56 -3.77
C GLU A 81 12.20 11.80 -3.38
N VAL A 82 10.88 11.65 -3.29
CA VAL A 82 9.95 12.71 -2.90
C VAL A 82 10.28 13.25 -1.50
N ALA A 83 10.47 12.36 -0.52
CA ALA A 83 10.81 12.77 0.84
C ALA A 83 12.14 13.52 0.90
N SER A 84 13.16 13.07 0.16
CA SER A 84 14.46 13.73 0.11
C SER A 84 14.36 15.13 -0.53
N ALA A 85 13.61 15.26 -1.62
CA ALA A 85 13.43 16.54 -2.32
C ALA A 85 12.67 17.57 -1.46
N LEU A 86 11.66 17.11 -0.70
CA LEU A 86 10.88 17.93 0.22
C LEU A 86 11.57 18.16 1.58
N GLY A 87 12.76 17.58 1.81
CA GLY A 87 13.46 17.69 3.10
C GLY A 87 12.72 17.02 4.27
N LEU A 88 11.94 15.97 3.99
CA LEU A 88 11.20 15.16 4.95
C LEU A 88 12.06 14.06 5.58
N ASN A 89 11.49 13.32 6.53
CA ASN A 89 12.12 12.14 7.10
C ASN A 89 12.06 10.94 6.14
N VAL A 90 13.14 10.76 5.37
CA VAL A 90 13.29 9.70 4.35
C VAL A 90 13.09 8.31 4.95
N GLU A 91 13.63 8.04 6.14
CA GLU A 91 13.54 6.73 6.79
C GLU A 91 12.10 6.39 7.19
N LEU A 92 11.34 7.38 7.66
CA LEU A 92 9.91 7.21 7.95
C LEU A 92 9.10 6.97 6.68
N ALA A 93 9.29 7.80 5.65
CA ALA A 93 8.59 7.66 4.37
C ALA A 93 8.88 6.29 3.71
N GLU A 94 10.15 5.87 3.67
CA GLU A 94 10.55 4.53 3.19
C GLU A 94 9.86 3.42 3.97
N THR A 95 9.85 3.52 5.30
CA THR A 95 9.22 2.51 6.15
C THR A 95 7.72 2.41 5.90
N LEU A 96 7.04 3.57 5.76
CA LEU A 96 5.62 3.64 5.47
C LEU A 96 5.28 3.04 4.09
N ALA A 97 6.08 3.36 3.08
CA ALA A 97 5.95 2.78 1.74
C ALA A 97 6.13 1.25 1.75
N LEU A 98 7.08 0.70 2.52
CA LEU A 98 7.27 -0.75 2.58
C LEU A 98 6.15 -1.49 3.34
N VAL A 99 5.43 -0.78 4.21
CA VAL A 99 4.43 -1.38 5.10
C VAL A 99 2.99 -1.11 4.66
N HIS A 100 2.74 -0.20 3.72
CA HIS A 100 1.36 0.21 3.35
C HIS A 100 0.49 -0.99 2.94
N ASP A 101 1.10 -1.96 2.25
CA ASP A 101 0.38 -3.01 1.55
C ASP A 101 0.27 -4.35 2.32
N ILE A 102 0.91 -4.47 3.48
CA ILE A 102 1.01 -5.75 4.22
C ILE A 102 -0.36 -6.29 4.69
N GLY A 103 -1.36 -5.42 4.78
CA GLY A 103 -2.71 -5.74 5.24
C GLY A 103 -3.64 -6.27 4.15
N HIS A 104 -3.25 -6.17 2.88
CA HIS A 104 -4.08 -6.64 1.77
C HIS A 104 -4.29 -8.17 1.85
N PRO A 105 -5.52 -8.68 1.71
CA PRO A 105 -5.76 -10.11 1.63
C PRO A 105 -5.31 -10.68 0.26
N PRO A 106 -5.33 -12.01 0.08
CA PRO A 106 -5.23 -12.61 -1.25
C PRO A 106 -6.19 -11.96 -2.26
N TYR A 107 -5.77 -11.82 -3.52
CA TYR A 107 -6.51 -11.12 -4.58
C TYR A 107 -6.75 -9.61 -4.37
N GLY A 108 -5.96 -8.96 -3.51
CA GLY A 108 -5.94 -7.50 -3.34
C GLY A 108 -7.31 -6.89 -2.99
N HIS A 109 -7.71 -5.82 -3.69
CA HIS A 109 -9.00 -5.14 -3.47
C HIS A 109 -10.21 -6.05 -3.70
N THR A 110 -10.09 -7.08 -4.56
CA THR A 110 -11.17 -8.06 -4.73
C THR A 110 -11.33 -8.91 -3.48
N GLY A 111 -10.22 -9.32 -2.86
CA GLY A 111 -10.26 -10.04 -1.59
C GLY A 111 -10.74 -9.19 -0.43
N GLU A 112 -10.36 -7.91 -0.39
CA GLU A 112 -10.83 -6.95 0.63
C GLU A 112 -12.34 -6.81 0.57
N ARG A 113 -12.92 -6.57 -0.62
CA ARG A 113 -14.38 -6.49 -0.80
C ARG A 113 -15.07 -7.79 -0.41
N ALA A 114 -14.53 -8.94 -0.83
CA ALA A 114 -15.13 -10.24 -0.50
C ALA A 114 -15.13 -10.50 1.01
N LEU A 115 -14.05 -10.16 1.73
CA LEU A 115 -13.98 -10.29 3.19
C LEU A 115 -14.88 -9.27 3.90
N ASP A 116 -14.97 -8.03 3.41
CA ASP A 116 -15.89 -7.03 3.98
C ASP A 116 -17.35 -7.49 3.86
N GLU A 117 -17.76 -7.96 2.68
CA GLU A 117 -19.09 -8.54 2.45
C GLU A 117 -19.38 -9.74 3.36
N CYS A 118 -18.39 -10.60 3.60
CA CYS A 118 -18.50 -11.72 4.54
C CYS A 118 -18.68 -11.27 6.00
N LEU A 119 -18.05 -10.15 6.39
CA LEU A 119 -18.07 -9.65 7.77
C LEU A 119 -19.31 -8.79 8.09
N GLN A 120 -19.90 -8.13 7.09
CA GLN A 120 -21.06 -7.26 7.29
C GLN A 120 -22.27 -7.93 7.98
N PRO A 121 -22.67 -9.18 7.63
CA PRO A 121 -23.74 -9.90 8.35
C PRO A 121 -23.46 -10.14 9.83
N HIS A 122 -22.19 -10.04 10.26
CA HIS A 122 -21.76 -10.17 11.64
C HIS A 122 -21.57 -8.81 12.35
N GLY A 123 -21.98 -7.70 11.72
CA GLY A 123 -21.78 -6.36 12.26
C GLY A 123 -20.33 -5.89 12.23
N LEU A 124 -19.48 -6.51 11.40
CA LEU A 124 -18.05 -6.23 11.29
C LEU A 124 -17.71 -5.70 9.89
N ARG A 125 -16.52 -5.10 9.74
CA ARG A 125 -15.99 -4.58 8.46
C ARG A 125 -14.57 -5.03 8.21
N PHE A 126 -14.17 -5.20 6.95
CA PHE A 126 -12.77 -5.40 6.57
C PHE A 126 -12.21 -4.11 5.98
N ASP A 127 -10.98 -3.77 6.37
CA ASP A 127 -10.22 -2.64 5.86
C ASP A 127 -8.74 -3.03 5.92
N HIS A 128 -8.03 -2.98 4.79
CA HIS A 128 -6.66 -3.44 4.70
C HIS A 128 -5.70 -2.61 5.57
N ASN A 129 -5.92 -1.31 5.78
CA ASN A 129 -5.07 -0.49 6.67
C ASN A 129 -5.23 -0.92 8.12
N LEU A 130 -6.47 -1.17 8.55
CA LEU A 130 -6.72 -1.73 9.88
C LEU A 130 -6.09 -3.12 10.02
N GLN A 131 -6.13 -3.92 8.96
CA GLN A 131 -5.47 -5.23 8.94
C GLN A 131 -3.94 -5.12 8.98
N ALA A 132 -3.35 -4.13 8.31
CA ALA A 132 -1.92 -3.84 8.35
C ALA A 132 -1.49 -3.51 9.79
N LEU A 133 -2.25 -2.68 10.50
CA LEU A 133 -2.00 -2.38 11.91
C LEU A 133 -2.09 -3.66 12.77
N ARG A 134 -3.15 -4.47 12.61
CA ARG A 134 -3.28 -5.76 13.34
C ARG A 134 -2.10 -6.68 13.06
N THR A 135 -1.59 -6.68 11.83
CA THR A 135 -0.44 -7.50 11.42
C THR A 135 0.83 -7.10 12.17
N VAL A 136 1.15 -5.80 12.20
CA VAL A 136 2.36 -5.30 12.87
C VAL A 136 2.24 -5.26 14.39
N GLU A 137 1.04 -5.22 14.95
CA GLU A 137 0.86 -5.18 16.41
C GLU A 137 0.63 -6.55 17.05
N ARG A 138 0.04 -7.51 16.31
CA ARG A 138 -0.43 -8.78 16.90
C ARG A 138 0.07 -10.03 16.18
N PHE A 139 -0.04 -10.10 14.85
CA PHE A 139 0.13 -11.38 14.14
C PHE A 139 1.59 -11.76 13.90
N GLU A 140 2.48 -10.79 13.79
CA GLU A 140 3.91 -11.08 13.76
C GLU A 140 4.40 -11.60 15.12
N GLN A 141 4.98 -12.80 15.14
CA GLN A 141 5.52 -13.44 16.35
C GLN A 141 7.02 -13.68 16.16
N ARG A 142 7.82 -12.64 16.37
CA ARG A 142 9.28 -12.68 16.19
C ARG A 142 10.08 -12.42 17.46
N TYR A 143 9.43 -11.86 18.49
CA TYR A 143 10.07 -11.42 19.72
C TYR A 143 9.54 -12.22 20.91
N ALA A 144 10.44 -12.64 21.80
CA ALA A 144 10.08 -13.45 22.96
C ALA A 144 9.22 -12.68 23.98
N ALA A 145 9.43 -11.36 24.08
CA ALA A 145 8.80 -10.54 25.11
C ALA A 145 7.40 -10.03 24.73
N HIS A 146 7.06 -9.99 23.43
CA HIS A 146 5.81 -9.40 22.96
C HIS A 146 5.39 -9.90 21.58
N ARG A 147 4.10 -9.77 21.28
CA ARG A 147 3.57 -9.91 19.92
C ARG A 147 3.84 -8.66 19.08
N GLY A 148 3.73 -8.79 17.77
CA GLY A 148 3.95 -7.72 16.81
C GLY A 148 5.42 -7.35 16.60
N LEU A 149 5.63 -6.41 15.69
CA LEU A 149 6.92 -5.81 15.37
C LEU A 149 7.31 -4.66 16.32
N ASN A 150 6.40 -4.22 17.21
CA ASN A 150 6.62 -3.13 18.16
C ASN A 150 7.18 -1.86 17.48
N LEU A 151 6.59 -1.48 16.34
CA LEU A 151 6.98 -0.31 15.55
C LEU A 151 6.73 0.99 16.32
N THR A 152 7.44 2.05 15.92
CA THR A 152 7.26 3.40 16.44
C THR A 152 5.84 3.91 16.21
N LEU A 153 5.40 4.87 17.04
CA LEU A 153 4.09 5.50 16.92
C LEU A 153 3.92 6.19 15.55
N GLY A 154 4.96 6.85 15.03
CA GLY A 154 4.92 7.50 13.72
C GLY A 154 4.62 6.53 12.58
N VAL A 155 5.23 5.34 12.58
CA VAL A 155 4.94 4.30 11.58
C VAL A 155 3.52 3.76 11.74
N ARG A 156 3.08 3.51 12.98
CA ARG A 156 1.72 3.00 13.25
C ARG A 156 0.63 4.03 12.92
N GLU A 157 0.86 5.30 13.23
CA GLU A 157 0.01 6.42 12.82
C GLU A 157 -0.06 6.51 11.30
N GLY A 158 1.08 6.46 10.61
CA GLY A 158 1.13 6.54 9.15
C GLY A 158 0.43 5.36 8.46
N ILE A 159 0.56 4.13 8.98
CA ILE A 159 -0.21 2.98 8.48
C ILE A 159 -1.71 3.29 8.47
N ILE A 160 -2.23 3.85 9.56
CA ILE A 160 -3.66 4.17 9.67
C ILE A 160 -4.04 5.36 8.81
N LYS A 161 -3.20 6.39 8.71
CA LYS A 161 -3.61 7.69 8.18
C LYS A 161 -3.06 8.01 6.79
N HIS A 162 -2.27 7.17 6.15
CA HIS A 162 -1.66 7.54 4.86
C HIS A 162 -2.68 7.77 3.74
N SER A 163 -3.68 6.89 3.59
CA SER A 163 -4.64 6.96 2.46
C SER A 163 -5.99 7.60 2.79
N ARG A 164 -6.41 7.63 4.07
CA ARG A 164 -7.67 8.28 4.48
C ARG A 164 -7.68 8.72 5.93
N ASP A 165 -8.68 9.53 6.26
CA ASP A 165 -8.95 9.95 7.64
C ASP A 165 -10.07 9.10 8.25
N TYR A 166 -9.88 8.67 9.50
CA TYR A 166 -10.88 7.89 10.25
C TYR A 166 -11.60 8.79 11.25
N PRO A 167 -12.94 8.83 11.27
CA PRO A 167 -13.70 9.66 12.21
C PRO A 167 -13.61 9.09 13.64
N ALA A 168 -13.17 9.93 14.59
CA ALA A 168 -12.80 9.49 15.93
C ALA A 168 -13.96 8.87 16.73
N ASP A 169 -15.19 9.33 16.51
CA ASP A 169 -16.42 8.81 17.12
C ASP A 169 -16.73 7.37 16.71
N LYS A 170 -16.39 6.99 15.47
CA LYS A 170 -16.61 5.62 14.95
C LYS A 170 -15.47 4.67 15.28
N TYR A 171 -14.27 5.20 15.56
CA TYR A 171 -13.06 4.41 15.78
C TYR A 171 -12.36 4.76 17.11
N PRO A 172 -13.03 4.62 18.28
CA PRO A 172 -12.44 4.99 19.58
C PRO A 172 -11.18 4.17 19.92
N LYS A 173 -11.06 2.94 19.39
CA LYS A 173 -9.86 2.10 19.57
C LYS A 173 -8.61 2.64 18.86
N LEU A 174 -8.77 3.60 17.97
CA LEU A 174 -7.68 4.25 17.21
C LEU A 174 -7.31 5.62 17.78
N ALA A 175 -7.82 5.98 18.96
CA ALA A 175 -7.58 7.29 19.58
C ALA A 175 -6.09 7.64 19.77
N GLU A 176 -5.22 6.63 19.94
CA GLU A 176 -3.77 6.82 20.06
C GLU A 176 -3.12 7.39 18.78
N TYR A 177 -3.80 7.37 17.63
CA TYR A 177 -3.28 7.79 16.33
C TYR A 177 -3.71 9.20 15.91
N PHE A 178 -4.11 10.04 16.87
CA PHE A 178 -4.42 11.46 16.63
C PHE A 178 -5.44 11.67 15.49
N LEU A 179 -6.58 10.98 15.54
CA LEU A 179 -7.57 10.98 14.45
C LEU A 179 -8.18 12.37 14.14
N GLY A 180 -8.11 13.32 15.09
CA GLY A 180 -8.53 14.70 14.89
C GLY A 180 -7.49 15.60 14.22
N GLN A 181 -6.29 15.09 13.94
CA GLN A 181 -5.18 15.82 13.32
C GLN A 181 -4.80 15.18 11.99
N ARG A 182 -4.23 15.97 11.07
CA ARG A 182 -3.65 15.42 9.85
C ARG A 182 -2.37 14.65 10.15
N PRO A 183 -2.07 13.58 9.39
CA PRO A 183 -0.81 12.89 9.55
C PRO A 183 0.36 13.77 9.05
N PRO A 184 1.60 13.47 9.45
CA PRO A 184 2.79 14.12 8.90
C PRO A 184 2.86 14.00 7.36
N LEU A 185 3.59 14.91 6.71
CA LEU A 185 3.75 14.87 5.25
C LEU A 185 4.35 13.54 4.76
N GLU A 186 5.25 12.93 5.54
CA GLU A 186 5.83 11.61 5.24
C GLU A 186 4.78 10.52 5.06
N ALA A 187 3.64 10.62 5.74
CA ALA A 187 2.52 9.70 5.58
C ALA A 187 1.54 10.18 4.50
N GLN A 188 1.34 11.49 4.33
CA GLN A 188 0.45 12.01 3.28
C GLN A 188 0.98 11.70 1.87
N ILE A 189 2.29 11.72 1.66
CA ILE A 189 2.88 11.45 0.33
C ILE A 189 2.75 9.99 -0.11
N ILE A 190 2.51 9.04 0.81
CA ILE A 190 2.50 7.61 0.50
C ILE A 190 1.39 7.26 -0.47
N ASP A 191 0.20 7.81 -0.29
CA ASP A 191 -0.93 7.60 -1.20
C ASP A 191 -0.61 8.14 -2.60
N LEU A 192 0.06 9.30 -2.68
CA LEU A 192 0.47 9.89 -3.97
C LEU A 192 1.53 9.04 -4.67
N VAL A 193 2.56 8.60 -3.96
CA VAL A 193 3.64 7.79 -4.58
C VAL A 193 3.19 6.37 -4.91
N ASP A 194 2.22 5.83 -4.17
CA ASP A 194 1.54 4.58 -4.50
C ASP A 194 0.79 4.72 -5.83
N GLU A 195 0.06 5.82 -6.02
CA GLU A 195 -0.61 6.16 -7.27
C GLU A 195 0.39 6.31 -8.44
N VAL A 196 1.53 6.98 -8.24
CA VAL A 196 2.56 7.11 -9.29
C VAL A 196 3.11 5.74 -9.73
N ALA A 197 3.43 4.87 -8.76
CA ALA A 197 3.92 3.52 -9.05
C ALA A 197 2.85 2.72 -9.80
N TYR A 198 1.61 2.75 -9.31
CA TYR A 198 0.47 2.04 -9.87
C TYR A 198 0.18 2.44 -11.33
N LEU A 199 0.12 3.74 -11.64
CA LEU A 199 -0.22 4.22 -12.99
C LEU A 199 0.79 3.71 -14.03
N THR A 200 2.08 3.74 -13.69
CA THR A 200 3.13 3.33 -14.62
C THR A 200 3.30 1.81 -14.70
N ALA A 201 3.23 1.12 -13.55
CA ALA A 201 3.38 -0.33 -13.46
C ALA A 201 2.26 -1.10 -14.18
N ASP A 202 1.02 -0.63 -14.07
CA ASP A 202 -0.12 -1.35 -14.65
C ASP A 202 -0.20 -1.17 -16.17
N LEU A 203 0.30 -0.06 -16.71
CA LEU A 203 0.52 0.09 -18.15
C LEU A 203 1.60 -0.86 -18.66
N ASP A 204 2.72 -0.98 -17.93
CA ASP A 204 3.82 -1.90 -18.26
C ASP A 204 3.34 -3.36 -18.29
N ASP A 205 2.73 -3.84 -17.20
CA ASP A 205 2.21 -5.20 -17.12
C ASP A 205 1.04 -5.42 -18.12
N GLY A 206 0.24 -4.38 -18.39
CA GLY A 206 -0.85 -4.40 -19.37
C GLY A 206 -0.37 -4.57 -20.81
N VAL A 207 0.72 -3.90 -21.20
CA VAL A 207 1.32 -4.05 -22.54
C VAL A 207 2.08 -5.37 -22.65
N GLU A 208 2.84 -5.76 -21.62
CA GLU A 208 3.56 -7.04 -21.59
C GLU A 208 2.61 -8.24 -21.69
N SER A 209 1.43 -8.15 -21.05
CA SER A 209 0.37 -9.16 -21.16
C SER A 209 -0.37 -9.15 -22.51
N LYS A 210 -0.09 -8.18 -23.39
CA LYS A 210 -0.77 -7.94 -24.66
C LYS A 210 -2.27 -7.66 -24.51
N ILE A 211 -2.70 -7.22 -23.34
CA ILE A 211 -4.07 -6.74 -23.11
C ILE A 211 -4.19 -5.29 -23.57
N LEU A 212 -3.14 -4.50 -23.39
CA LEU A 212 -3.05 -3.13 -23.85
C LEU A 212 -2.10 -3.05 -25.06
N GLU A 213 -2.41 -2.14 -25.99
CA GLU A 213 -1.55 -1.83 -27.11
C GLU A 213 -1.07 -0.38 -27.05
N VAL A 214 0.21 -0.14 -27.36
CA VAL A 214 0.84 1.21 -27.31
C VAL A 214 0.07 2.23 -28.17
N GLY A 215 -0.50 1.80 -29.30
CA GLY A 215 -1.35 2.65 -30.13
C GLY A 215 -2.58 3.17 -29.38
N GLU A 216 -3.30 2.28 -28.70
CA GLU A 216 -4.46 2.63 -27.89
C GLU A 216 -4.08 3.53 -26.71
N LEU A 217 -2.93 3.28 -26.07
CA LEU A 217 -2.43 4.16 -25.01
C LEU A 217 -2.23 5.59 -25.52
N CYS A 218 -1.63 5.77 -26.71
CA CYS A 218 -1.48 7.09 -27.32
C CYS A 218 -2.82 7.74 -27.72
N GLU A 219 -3.82 6.94 -28.06
CA GLU A 219 -5.16 7.46 -28.40
C GLU A 219 -5.91 7.93 -27.15
N HIS A 220 -5.84 7.16 -26.06
CA HIS A 220 -6.68 7.35 -24.88
C HIS A 220 -6.03 8.10 -23.72
N LEU A 221 -4.70 8.10 -23.62
CA LEU A 221 -3.96 8.69 -22.49
C LEU A 221 -3.16 9.89 -22.96
N THR A 222 -3.57 11.08 -22.51
CA THR A 222 -2.97 12.35 -22.93
C THR A 222 -1.51 12.43 -22.52
N ILE A 223 -1.19 12.11 -21.26
CA ILE A 223 0.18 12.13 -20.75
C ILE A 223 1.09 11.15 -21.48
N PHE A 224 0.60 9.93 -21.75
CA PHE A 224 1.39 8.91 -22.40
C PHE A 224 1.68 9.28 -23.86
N ARG A 225 0.68 9.76 -24.61
CA ARG A 225 0.86 10.25 -25.98
C ARG A 225 1.95 11.31 -26.08
N GLU A 226 1.87 12.34 -25.25
CA GLU A 226 2.82 13.46 -25.27
C GLU A 226 4.26 12.99 -25.06
N LEU A 227 4.46 12.11 -24.09
CA LEU A 227 5.78 11.60 -23.72
C LEU A 227 6.30 10.57 -24.74
N TYR A 228 5.43 9.70 -25.25
CA TYR A 228 5.78 8.75 -26.29
C TYR A 228 6.21 9.47 -27.57
N GLU A 229 5.47 10.49 -28.00
CA GLU A 229 5.87 11.31 -29.16
C GLU A 229 7.18 12.07 -28.93
N PHE A 230 7.40 12.57 -27.71
CA PHE A 230 8.67 13.22 -27.33
C PHE A 230 9.86 12.26 -27.48
N VAL A 231 9.75 11.05 -26.94
CA VAL A 231 10.79 10.01 -27.02
C VAL A 231 10.98 9.55 -28.47
N HIS A 232 9.89 9.29 -29.20
CA HIS A 232 9.93 8.87 -30.59
C HIS A 232 10.61 9.90 -31.51
N ARG A 233 10.37 11.20 -31.32
CA ARG A 233 11.06 12.27 -32.07
C ARG A 233 12.56 12.30 -31.78
N ARG A 234 12.98 11.96 -30.56
CA ARG A 234 14.38 11.97 -30.13
C ARG A 234 15.15 10.74 -30.63
N HIS A 235 14.46 9.62 -30.82
CA HIS A 235 15.05 8.34 -31.21
C HIS A 235 14.36 7.74 -32.46
N PRO A 236 14.45 8.41 -33.62
CA PRO A 236 13.78 7.93 -34.83
C PRO A 236 14.32 6.56 -35.27
N GLY A 237 13.41 5.62 -35.56
CA GLY A 237 13.75 4.29 -36.06
C GLY A 237 14.08 3.25 -34.98
N VAL A 238 13.98 3.60 -33.70
CA VAL A 238 14.09 2.65 -32.58
C VAL A 238 12.80 1.83 -32.45
N GLU A 239 12.92 0.55 -32.06
CA GLU A 239 11.77 -0.34 -31.86
C GLU A 239 10.80 0.20 -30.79
N GLN A 240 9.49 0.05 -31.03
CA GLN A 240 8.41 0.54 -30.17
C GLN A 240 8.55 0.12 -28.70
N LYS A 241 9.04 -1.10 -28.42
CA LYS A 241 9.23 -1.57 -27.04
C LYS A 241 10.19 -0.68 -26.23
N TYR A 242 11.28 -0.20 -26.83
CA TYR A 242 12.24 0.65 -26.11
C TYR A 242 11.68 2.06 -25.93
N LEU A 243 10.96 2.56 -26.94
CA LEU A 243 10.28 3.85 -26.87
C LEU A 243 9.19 3.84 -25.78
N PHE A 244 8.46 2.73 -25.66
CA PHE A 244 7.45 2.51 -24.62
C PHE A 244 8.07 2.59 -23.22
N HIS A 245 9.12 1.82 -22.94
CA HIS A 245 9.76 1.82 -21.63
C HIS A 245 10.36 3.19 -21.27
N GLU A 246 11.00 3.88 -22.22
CA GLU A 246 11.52 5.24 -21.98
C GLU A 246 10.38 6.24 -21.77
N ALA A 247 9.25 6.12 -22.49
CA ALA A 247 8.07 6.96 -22.28
C ALA A 247 7.44 6.75 -20.89
N LEU A 248 7.32 5.50 -20.43
CA LEU A 248 6.87 5.19 -19.06
C LEU A 248 7.81 5.78 -18.00
N GLN A 249 9.13 5.71 -18.22
CA GLN A 249 10.09 6.33 -17.31
C GLN A 249 9.88 7.85 -17.24
N TRP A 250 9.71 8.52 -18.38
CA TRP A 250 9.40 9.96 -18.41
C TRP A 250 8.06 10.30 -17.74
N MET A 251 7.09 9.39 -17.84
CA MET A 251 5.80 9.56 -17.20
C MET A 251 5.92 9.48 -15.67
N GLN A 252 6.65 8.48 -15.17
CA GLN A 252 6.97 8.38 -13.75
C GLN A 252 7.68 9.64 -13.23
N HIS A 253 8.66 10.17 -13.99
CA HIS A 253 9.34 11.40 -13.64
C HIS A 253 8.37 12.58 -13.57
N ARG A 254 7.52 12.79 -14.60
CA ARG A 254 6.57 13.91 -14.63
C ARG A 254 5.59 13.86 -13.45
N LEU A 255 5.08 12.67 -13.11
CA LEU A 255 4.18 12.48 -11.97
C LEU A 255 4.90 12.72 -10.63
N THR A 256 6.13 12.24 -10.49
CA THR A 256 6.95 12.44 -9.27
C THR A 256 7.33 13.91 -9.09
N ASP A 257 7.76 14.57 -10.16
CA ASP A 257 8.07 15.99 -10.19
C ASP A 257 6.85 16.83 -9.81
N ASP A 258 5.64 16.46 -10.23
CA ASP A 258 4.42 17.13 -9.81
C ASP A 258 4.19 17.03 -8.30
N VAL A 259 4.33 15.84 -7.71
CA VAL A 259 4.23 15.68 -6.26
C VAL A 259 5.22 16.60 -5.55
N ILE A 260 6.48 16.62 -5.97
CA ILE A 260 7.50 17.48 -5.34
C ILE A 260 7.15 18.95 -5.50
N ASN A 261 6.88 19.40 -6.72
CA ASN A 261 6.67 20.81 -7.03
C ASN A 261 5.36 21.34 -6.43
N ASN A 262 4.28 20.57 -6.51
CA ASN A 262 2.98 20.98 -5.99
C ASN A 262 2.97 20.97 -4.46
N VAL A 263 3.53 19.96 -3.80
CA VAL A 263 3.64 19.94 -2.33
C VAL A 263 4.51 21.10 -1.84
N THR A 264 5.63 21.38 -2.51
CA THR A 264 6.49 22.54 -2.18
C THR A 264 5.71 23.85 -2.28
N ARG A 265 4.98 24.06 -3.40
CA ARG A 265 4.14 25.24 -3.60
C ARG A 265 3.08 25.38 -2.51
N GLN A 266 2.39 24.28 -2.17
CA GLN A 266 1.38 24.26 -1.11
C GLN A 266 1.98 24.64 0.24
N ILE A 267 3.16 24.12 0.59
CA ILE A 267 3.86 24.47 1.85
C ILE A 267 4.18 25.97 1.88
N GLU A 268 4.67 26.54 0.77
CA GLU A 268 5.03 27.96 0.67
C GLU A 268 3.82 28.89 0.71
N GLU A 269 2.78 28.60 -0.08
CA GLU A 269 1.54 29.40 -0.14
C GLU A 269 0.78 29.38 1.19
N LEU A 270 0.82 28.26 1.91
CA LEU A 270 0.18 28.10 3.21
C LEU A 270 1.05 28.58 4.39
N GLY A 271 2.31 28.95 4.15
CA GLY A 271 3.24 29.39 5.20
C GLY A 271 3.53 28.31 6.24
N ILE A 272 3.65 27.05 5.81
CA ILE A 272 3.91 25.91 6.70
C ILE A 272 5.40 25.84 7.02
N GLU A 273 5.73 26.06 8.29
CA GLU A 273 7.09 26.00 8.84
C GLU A 273 7.28 24.83 9.79
N THR A 274 6.22 24.35 10.47
CA THR A 274 6.32 23.32 11.52
C THR A 274 5.38 22.13 11.31
N LEU A 275 5.68 21.01 11.98
CA LEU A 275 4.87 19.79 11.93
C LEU A 275 3.49 20.02 12.57
N GLU A 276 3.42 20.85 13.61
CA GLU A 276 2.17 21.21 14.29
C GLU A 276 1.21 21.91 13.33
N GLN A 277 1.71 22.82 12.49
CA GLN A 277 0.89 23.48 11.48
C GLN A 277 0.31 22.49 10.45
N ILE A 278 1.08 21.47 10.05
CA ILE A 278 0.55 20.37 9.21
C ILE A 278 -0.56 19.62 9.94
N ARG A 279 -0.33 19.24 11.20
CA ARG A 279 -1.26 18.45 12.01
C ARG A 279 -2.60 19.16 12.25
N GLU A 280 -2.57 20.46 12.45
CA GLU A 280 -3.76 21.28 12.71
C GLU A 280 -4.47 21.74 11.43
N TYR A 281 -3.87 21.50 10.26
CA TYR A 281 -4.43 21.98 9.01
C TYR A 281 -5.77 21.28 8.67
N PRO A 282 -6.79 22.00 8.16
CA PRO A 282 -8.12 21.44 7.96
C PRO A 282 -8.18 20.35 6.87
N TYR A 283 -7.22 20.29 5.96
CA TYR A 283 -7.15 19.30 4.88
C TYR A 283 -5.72 18.81 4.67
N ARG A 284 -5.55 17.75 3.85
CA ARG A 284 -4.23 17.24 3.49
C ARG A 284 -3.52 18.24 2.59
N ILE A 285 -2.26 18.51 2.88
CA ILE A 285 -1.44 19.45 2.14
C ILE A 285 -0.85 18.75 0.91
N ALA A 286 -0.43 17.49 1.07
CA ALA A 286 0.10 16.73 -0.04
C ALA A 286 -1.02 16.21 -0.95
N VAL A 287 -1.08 16.78 -2.15
CA VAL A 287 -2.00 16.43 -3.22
C VAL A 287 -1.30 16.59 -4.57
N PHE A 288 -1.78 15.91 -5.61
CA PHE A 288 -1.40 16.22 -6.99
C PHE A 288 -1.86 17.63 -7.37
N SER A 289 -1.20 18.24 -8.35
CA SER A 289 -1.73 19.45 -8.97
C SER A 289 -3.05 19.16 -9.69
N PRO A 290 -3.91 20.18 -9.93
CA PRO A 290 -5.16 19.97 -10.66
C PRO A 290 -4.97 19.35 -12.06
N GLU A 291 -3.85 19.63 -12.72
CA GLU A 291 -3.49 19.04 -14.03
C GLU A 291 -3.22 17.54 -13.90
N ILE A 292 -2.32 17.15 -12.99
CA ILE A 292 -1.97 15.73 -12.81
C ILE A 292 -3.13 14.95 -12.21
N GLU A 293 -3.96 15.54 -11.36
CA GLU A 293 -5.17 14.88 -10.85
C GLU A 293 -6.14 14.54 -11.99
N ALA A 294 -6.31 15.44 -12.97
CA ALA A 294 -7.14 15.17 -14.14
C ALA A 294 -6.56 14.02 -14.99
N ILE A 295 -5.23 13.98 -15.17
CA ILE A 295 -4.52 12.92 -15.88
C ILE A 295 -4.69 11.58 -15.16
N ARG A 296 -4.48 11.54 -13.84
CA ARG A 296 -4.66 10.35 -13.00
C ARG A 296 -6.07 9.78 -13.14
N LEU A 297 -7.10 10.64 -13.16
CA LEU A 297 -8.49 10.21 -13.33
C LEU A 297 -8.79 9.71 -14.75
N GLU A 298 -8.21 10.32 -15.78
CA GLU A 298 -8.30 9.84 -17.17
C GLU A 298 -7.73 8.42 -17.28
N GLU A 299 -6.52 8.22 -16.76
CA GLU A 299 -5.82 6.95 -16.85
C GLU A 299 -6.48 5.85 -16.02
N LYS A 300 -6.91 6.16 -14.79
CA LYS A 300 -7.66 5.20 -13.97
C LYS A 300 -8.94 4.72 -14.65
N ARG A 301 -9.66 5.62 -15.33
CA ARG A 301 -10.85 5.26 -16.10
C ARG A 301 -10.48 4.31 -17.24
N TYR A 302 -9.44 4.64 -18.00
CA TYR A 302 -8.96 3.79 -19.08
C TYR A 302 -8.49 2.41 -18.59
N LEU A 303 -7.63 2.34 -17.56
CA LEU A 303 -7.19 1.08 -16.96
C LEU A 303 -8.36 0.24 -16.44
N TYR A 304 -9.38 0.87 -15.86
CA TYR A 304 -10.57 0.15 -15.43
C TYR A 304 -11.31 -0.49 -16.62
N GLU A 305 -11.52 0.26 -17.68
CA GLU A 305 -12.25 -0.18 -18.88
C GLU A 305 -11.45 -1.20 -19.70
N ALA A 306 -10.19 -0.91 -20.01
CA ALA A 306 -9.36 -1.71 -20.92
C ALA A 306 -8.63 -2.87 -20.21
N LEU A 307 -8.12 -2.64 -19.00
CA LEU A 307 -7.32 -3.64 -18.28
C LEU A 307 -8.17 -4.41 -17.27
N TYR A 308 -8.70 -3.76 -16.23
CA TYR A 308 -9.32 -4.51 -15.15
C TYR A 308 -10.59 -5.21 -15.62
N THR A 309 -11.48 -4.59 -16.38
CA THR A 309 -12.72 -5.27 -16.79
C THR A 309 -12.55 -6.25 -17.96
N CYS A 310 -11.32 -6.52 -18.41
CA CYS A 310 -11.08 -7.52 -19.45
C CYS A 310 -11.48 -8.94 -19.01
N GLY A 311 -11.88 -9.77 -19.98
CA GLY A 311 -12.43 -11.11 -19.74
C GLY A 311 -11.54 -12.01 -18.85
N PRO A 312 -10.24 -12.17 -19.15
CA PRO A 312 -9.34 -13.01 -18.36
C PRO A 312 -9.25 -12.59 -16.88
N LEU A 313 -9.00 -11.30 -16.61
CA LEU A 313 -8.87 -10.79 -15.23
C LEU A 313 -10.21 -10.82 -14.49
N ASP A 314 -11.33 -10.63 -15.19
CA ASP A 314 -12.66 -10.72 -14.58
C ASP A 314 -13.01 -12.14 -14.11
N VAL A 315 -12.62 -13.16 -14.88
CA VAL A 315 -12.77 -14.57 -14.48
C VAL A 315 -11.95 -14.87 -13.22
N GLU A 316 -10.70 -14.41 -13.17
CA GLU A 316 -9.84 -14.61 -12.01
C GLU A 316 -10.39 -13.93 -10.76
N ARG A 317 -10.89 -12.68 -10.88
CA ARG A 317 -11.54 -11.98 -9.77
C ARG A 317 -12.76 -12.72 -9.25
N LYS A 318 -13.66 -13.13 -10.15
CA LYS A 318 -14.88 -13.88 -9.79
C LYS A 318 -14.51 -15.18 -9.07
N HIS A 319 -13.49 -15.88 -9.54
CA HIS A 319 -12.98 -17.08 -8.87
C HIS A 319 -12.42 -16.77 -7.47
N GLY A 320 -11.62 -15.71 -7.31
CA GLY A 320 -11.11 -15.27 -6.02
C GLY A 320 -12.20 -14.96 -4.99
N VAL A 321 -13.30 -14.31 -5.42
CA VAL A 321 -14.48 -14.08 -4.58
C VAL A 321 -15.10 -15.39 -4.11
N ILE A 322 -15.27 -16.38 -5.01
CA ILE A 322 -15.82 -17.70 -4.67
C ILE A 322 -14.94 -18.40 -3.66
N VAL A 323 -13.62 -18.41 -3.88
CA VAL A 323 -12.62 -19.03 -2.99
C VAL A 323 -12.71 -18.44 -1.58
N ILE A 324 -12.64 -17.12 -1.46
CA ILE A 324 -12.68 -16.43 -0.16
C ILE A 324 -13.99 -16.70 0.57
N LYS A 325 -15.13 -16.52 -0.10
CA LYS A 325 -16.45 -16.73 0.53
C LYS A 325 -16.65 -18.17 0.98
N SER A 326 -16.20 -19.14 0.18
CA SER A 326 -16.31 -20.56 0.50
C SER A 326 -15.48 -20.93 1.73
N LEU A 327 -14.23 -20.49 1.78
CA LEU A 327 -13.34 -20.73 2.91
C LEU A 327 -13.81 -20.02 4.18
N PHE A 328 -14.26 -18.77 4.06
CA PHE A 328 -14.83 -18.02 5.17
C PHE A 328 -16.03 -18.76 5.78
N ASN A 329 -17.00 -19.13 4.94
CA ASN A 329 -18.19 -19.87 5.38
C ASN A 329 -17.86 -21.23 6.01
N TYR A 330 -16.84 -21.92 5.48
CA TYR A 330 -16.39 -23.20 6.03
C TYR A 330 -15.81 -23.04 7.44
N TRP A 331 -14.85 -22.14 7.64
CA TRP A 331 -14.20 -21.96 8.94
C TRP A 331 -15.09 -21.28 9.98
N VAL A 332 -16.04 -20.44 9.57
CA VAL A 332 -17.05 -19.91 10.50
C VAL A 332 -17.92 -21.03 11.06
N LYS A 333 -18.28 -22.04 10.25
CA LYS A 333 -19.03 -23.23 10.71
C LYS A 333 -18.17 -24.24 11.46
N ASN A 334 -16.85 -24.24 11.21
CA ASN A 334 -15.91 -25.23 11.74
C ASN A 334 -14.68 -24.55 12.37
N PRO A 335 -14.85 -23.72 13.42
CA PRO A 335 -13.74 -22.93 13.98
C PRO A 335 -12.61 -23.79 14.56
N SER A 336 -12.89 -25.03 14.97
CA SER A 336 -11.87 -25.98 15.44
C SER A 336 -10.88 -26.42 14.35
N GLN A 337 -11.20 -26.22 13.07
CA GLN A 337 -10.31 -26.53 11.93
C GLN A 337 -9.31 -25.41 11.63
N LEU A 338 -9.38 -24.28 12.34
CA LEU A 338 -8.36 -23.24 12.24
C LEU A 338 -7.04 -23.71 12.88
N PRO A 339 -5.89 -23.13 12.45
CA PRO A 339 -4.62 -23.39 13.13
C PRO A 339 -4.66 -23.00 14.60
N SER A 340 -4.04 -23.80 15.46
CA SER A 340 -4.12 -23.67 16.93
C SER A 340 -3.65 -22.32 17.47
N ASN A 341 -2.74 -21.63 16.75
CA ASN A 341 -2.27 -20.30 17.12
C ASN A 341 -3.35 -19.21 17.04
N TYR A 342 -4.52 -19.49 16.45
CA TYR A 342 -5.69 -18.60 16.42
C TYR A 342 -6.74 -18.92 17.50
N TYR A 343 -6.61 -20.00 18.26
CA TYR A 343 -7.66 -20.40 19.22
C TYR A 343 -7.89 -19.35 20.32
N GLY A 344 -6.84 -18.70 20.83
CA GLY A 344 -7.01 -17.58 21.76
C GLY A 344 -7.65 -16.34 21.13
N ASP A 345 -7.56 -16.20 19.81
CA ASP A 345 -8.19 -15.09 19.09
C ASP A 345 -9.71 -15.32 18.91
N LEU A 346 -10.16 -16.59 18.85
CA LEU A 346 -11.58 -16.93 18.78
C LEU A 346 -12.37 -16.41 19.99
N GLU A 347 -11.79 -16.48 21.19
CA GLU A 347 -12.41 -16.00 22.42
C GLU A 347 -12.41 -14.46 22.51
N THR A 348 -11.35 -13.83 22.02
CA THR A 348 -11.13 -12.38 22.21
C THR A 348 -11.73 -11.52 21.09
N GLU A 349 -11.68 -11.99 19.84
CA GLU A 349 -12.14 -11.26 18.65
C GLU A 349 -13.44 -11.83 18.06
N GLY A 350 -13.81 -13.04 18.47
CA GLY A 350 -14.92 -13.78 17.89
C GLY A 350 -14.55 -14.54 16.61
N VAL A 351 -15.37 -15.52 16.27
CA VAL A 351 -15.14 -16.42 15.12
C VAL A 351 -15.02 -15.67 13.79
N PRO A 352 -15.96 -14.79 13.40
CA PRO A 352 -15.92 -14.19 12.06
C PRO A 352 -14.67 -13.33 11.81
N ARG A 353 -14.26 -12.54 12.81
CA ARG A 353 -13.04 -11.73 12.73
C ARG A 353 -11.80 -12.62 12.61
N THR A 354 -11.69 -13.63 13.46
CA THR A 354 -10.53 -14.53 13.47
C THR A 354 -10.38 -15.27 12.14
N VAL A 355 -11.49 -15.69 11.53
CA VAL A 355 -11.48 -16.30 10.19
C VAL A 355 -11.02 -15.31 9.12
N ALA A 356 -11.50 -14.07 9.15
CA ALA A 356 -11.05 -13.04 8.21
C ALA A 356 -9.56 -12.72 8.38
N ASP A 357 -9.07 -12.64 9.61
CA ASP A 357 -7.64 -12.43 9.92
C ASP A 357 -6.78 -13.57 9.35
N TYR A 358 -7.23 -14.82 9.52
CA TYR A 358 -6.53 -15.99 8.99
C TYR A 358 -6.48 -15.96 7.45
N ILE A 359 -7.60 -15.68 6.79
CA ILE A 359 -7.67 -15.59 5.32
C ILE A 359 -6.79 -14.46 4.79
N ALA A 360 -6.86 -13.26 5.40
CA ALA A 360 -6.05 -12.11 4.97
C ALA A 360 -4.54 -12.36 5.10
N GLY A 361 -4.14 -13.23 6.05
CA GLY A 361 -2.75 -13.64 6.26
C GLY A 361 -2.20 -14.64 5.23
N MET A 362 -3.02 -15.14 4.30
CA MET A 362 -2.60 -16.13 3.29
C MET A 362 -1.92 -15.49 2.07
N THR A 363 -1.21 -16.31 1.29
CA THR A 363 -0.79 -15.98 -0.08
C THR A 363 -1.83 -16.51 -1.08
N ASP A 364 -1.77 -16.07 -2.33
CA ASP A 364 -2.72 -16.51 -3.37
C ASP A 364 -2.57 -18.00 -3.69
N SER A 365 -1.35 -18.55 -3.64
CA SER A 365 -1.12 -19.99 -3.77
C SER A 365 -1.69 -20.78 -2.60
N TYR A 366 -1.42 -20.33 -1.36
CA TYR A 366 -1.85 -21.05 -0.17
C TYR A 366 -3.37 -21.06 -0.02
N ILE A 367 -4.05 -19.96 -0.32
CA ILE A 367 -5.52 -19.93 -0.25
C ILE A 367 -6.15 -20.89 -1.27
N LEU A 368 -5.55 -21.04 -2.47
CA LEU A 368 -6.00 -22.01 -3.47
C LEU A 368 -5.77 -23.46 -3.01
N ASP A 369 -4.66 -23.76 -2.35
CA ASP A 369 -4.41 -25.09 -1.76
C ASP A 369 -5.46 -25.42 -0.69
N GLN A 370 -5.79 -24.46 0.17
CA GLN A 370 -6.84 -24.62 1.18
C GLN A 370 -8.21 -24.84 0.54
N TYR A 371 -8.52 -24.12 -0.53
CA TYR A 371 -9.77 -24.28 -1.26
C TYR A 371 -9.87 -25.64 -1.96
N GLY A 372 -8.79 -26.11 -2.61
CA GLY A 372 -8.75 -27.45 -3.20
C GLY A 372 -8.97 -28.56 -2.17
N ALA A 373 -8.36 -28.43 -0.99
CA ALA A 373 -8.57 -29.35 0.12
C ALA A 373 -10.01 -29.31 0.68
N LEU A 374 -10.66 -28.14 0.67
CA LEU A 374 -12.08 -28.02 1.02
C LEU A 374 -12.97 -28.73 0.00
N VAL A 375 -12.75 -28.49 -1.29
CA VAL A 375 -13.57 -29.09 -2.37
C VAL A 375 -13.49 -30.62 -2.36
N THR A 376 -12.36 -31.20 -1.95
CA THR A 376 -12.20 -32.66 -1.85
C THR A 376 -12.93 -33.27 -0.64
N LYS A 377 -13.30 -32.46 0.36
CA LYS A 377 -14.03 -32.89 1.57
C LYS A 377 -15.55 -32.80 1.42
N LEU A 378 -16.04 -32.09 0.41
CA LEU A 378 -17.44 -31.96 0.05
C LEU A 378 -17.80 -33.01 -0.99
#